data_AF-A0A3M9Z6A3-F1
#
_entry.id   AF-A0A3M9Z6A3-F1
#
_cell.length_a   1.000
_cell.length_b   1.000
_cell.length_c   1.000
_cell.angle_alpha   90.00
_cell.angle_beta   90.00
_cell.angle_gamma   90.00
#
_symmetry.space_group_name_H-M   'P 1'
#
loop_
_entity.id
_entity.type
_entity.pdbx_description
1 polymer ?
#
loop_
_entity_poly.entity_id
_entity_poly.type
_entity_poly.pdbx_seq_one_letter_code
_entity_poly.pdbx_strand_id
1 'polypeptide(L)'
;MLVFFLHGVATKNADYAKPLQKLLRDEFNRRKQPLPHFYAGFWGNVFKQTGQMWNWIHHDLQALKASNPQADTHDVFRYQEMRENFISQFFGDALTYFNPERGFDIRDTIADQLYKFLKYHSQETELHIVSHSLGTVILWDALFSDRFADDDPAYTIRSLIAPSAQSLPRKAQLKSITTMGSPILFFDAGCYA
;
A
#
# COMPACT_ATOMS: atom_id res chain seq x y z
N MET A 1 6.53 -7.69 19.18
CA MET A 1 6.73 -7.46 17.73
C MET A 1 5.69 -6.47 17.21
N LEU A 2 5.99 -5.83 16.07
CA LEU A 2 5.14 -4.88 15.35
C LEU A 2 4.58 -5.52 14.09
N VAL A 3 3.29 -5.30 13.81
CA VAL A 3 2.61 -5.77 12.60
C VAL A 3 1.88 -4.59 11.96
N PHE A 4 2.38 -4.15 10.81
CA PHE A 4 1.83 -3.05 10.03
C PHE A 4 1.00 -3.60 8.86
N PHE A 5 -0.29 -3.29 8.83
CA PHE A 5 -1.17 -3.63 7.72
C PHE A 5 -1.21 -2.49 6.71
N LEU A 6 -1.12 -2.84 5.43
CA LEU A 6 -1.30 -1.92 4.32
C LEU A 6 -2.39 -2.46 3.40
N HIS A 7 -3.48 -1.72 3.27
CA HIS A 7 -4.50 -1.99 2.26
C HIS A 7 -4.35 -1.04 1.08
N GLY A 8 -4.60 -1.57 -0.10
CA GLY A 8 -4.46 -0.85 -1.36
C GLY A 8 -5.61 -0.04 -1.86
N VAL A 9 -6.80 -0.26 -1.35
CA VAL A 9 -7.96 0.46 -1.88
C VAL A 9 -8.01 1.74 -1.06
N ALA A 10 -8.67 2.78 -1.56
CA ALA A 10 -8.95 4.03 -0.83
C ALA A 10 -9.86 3.79 0.40
N THR A 11 -9.47 2.87 1.29
CA THR A 11 -10.09 2.60 2.57
C THR A 11 -9.91 3.84 3.44
N LYS A 12 -11.02 4.30 4.01
CA LYS A 12 -11.06 5.54 4.79
C LYS A 12 -10.79 5.31 6.28
N ASN A 13 -10.69 4.05 6.70
CA ASN A 13 -10.49 3.67 8.09
C ASN A 13 -9.68 2.38 8.23
N ALA A 14 -9.23 2.13 9.46
CA ALA A 14 -8.46 0.95 9.86
C ALA A 14 -9.30 -0.33 10.04
N ASP A 15 -10.62 -0.29 9.87
CA ASP A 15 -11.51 -1.39 10.26
C ASP A 15 -11.33 -2.62 9.37
N TYR A 16 -10.80 -2.45 8.16
CA TYR A 16 -10.50 -3.55 7.24
C TYR A 16 -9.58 -4.62 7.87
N ALA A 17 -8.70 -4.23 8.79
CA ALA A 17 -7.73 -5.15 9.39
C ALA A 17 -8.28 -5.87 10.64
N LYS A 18 -9.37 -5.38 11.24
CA LYS A 18 -9.90 -5.88 12.52
C LYS A 18 -10.17 -7.40 12.52
N PRO A 19 -10.78 -8.00 11.48
CA PRO A 19 -11.02 -9.45 11.46
C PRO A 19 -9.73 -10.26 11.56
N LEU A 20 -8.71 -9.92 10.76
CA LEU A 20 -7.43 -10.63 10.77
C LEU A 20 -6.65 -10.36 12.06
N GLN A 21 -6.66 -9.13 12.57
CA GLN A 21 -6.06 -8.81 13.87
C GLN A 21 -6.67 -9.65 14.98
N LYS A 22 -8.00 -9.85 14.99
CA LYS A 22 -8.67 -10.70 15.97
C LYS A 22 -8.16 -12.15 15.88
N LEU A 23 -8.15 -12.74 14.69
CA LEU A 23 -7.66 -14.11 14.48
C LEU A 23 -6.21 -14.28 14.92
N LEU A 24 -5.34 -13.30 14.64
CA LEU A 24 -3.95 -13.32 15.09
C LEU A 24 -3.84 -13.22 16.61
N ARG A 25 -4.63 -12.36 17.27
CA ARG A 25 -4.66 -12.29 18.74
C ARG A 25 -5.09 -13.60 19.36
N ASP A 26 -6.15 -14.21 18.83
CA ASP A 26 -6.68 -15.48 19.33
C ASP A 26 -5.63 -16.59 19.21
N GLU A 27 -4.90 -16.64 18.10
CA GLU A 27 -3.82 -17.62 17.90
C GLU A 27 -2.62 -17.39 18.83
N PHE A 28 -2.19 -16.15 19.03
CA PHE A 28 -1.11 -15.84 19.98
C PHE A 28 -1.49 -16.18 21.42
N ASN A 29 -2.72 -15.87 21.82
CA ASN A 29 -3.26 -16.24 23.12
C ASN A 29 -3.28 -17.77 23.30
N ARG A 30 -3.74 -18.50 22.29
CA ARG A 30 -3.74 -19.97 22.29
C ARG A 30 -2.34 -20.56 22.46
N ARG A 31 -1.32 -19.92 21.85
CA ARG A 31 0.10 -20.30 21.98
C ARG A 31 0.79 -19.74 23.22
N LYS A 32 0.10 -18.96 24.06
CA LYS A 32 0.66 -18.25 25.22
C LYS A 32 1.87 -17.37 24.85
N GLN A 33 1.81 -16.70 23.70
CA GLN A 33 2.84 -15.79 23.23
C GLN A 33 2.47 -14.32 23.49
N PRO A 34 3.46 -13.41 23.65
CA PRO A 34 3.19 -11.98 23.79
C PRO A 34 2.44 -11.44 22.56
N LEU A 35 1.38 -10.66 22.79
CA LEU A 35 0.59 -10.09 21.72
C LEU A 35 1.40 -9.07 20.91
N PRO A 36 1.34 -9.11 19.57
CA PRO A 36 1.93 -8.07 18.75
C PRO A 36 1.17 -6.74 18.89
N HIS A 37 1.87 -5.64 18.62
CA HIS A 37 1.24 -4.36 18.36
C HIS A 37 0.82 -4.32 16.89
N PHE A 38 -0.43 -3.94 16.64
CA PHE A 38 -0.97 -3.86 15.30
C PHE A 38 -1.24 -2.40 14.93
N TYR A 39 -0.92 -2.04 13.69
CA TYR A 39 -1.33 -0.78 13.09
C TYR A 39 -1.88 -1.04 11.70
N ALA A 40 -3.04 -0.48 11.37
CA ALA A 40 -3.62 -0.61 10.05
C ALA A 40 -3.58 0.73 9.34
N GLY A 41 -2.63 0.85 8.40
CA GLY A 41 -2.47 2.04 7.60
C GLY A 41 -3.53 2.15 6.52
N PHE A 42 -3.89 3.37 6.19
CA PHE A 42 -4.91 3.67 5.19
C PHE A 42 -4.66 5.04 4.58
N TRP A 43 -5.04 5.22 3.33
CA TRP A 43 -4.80 6.44 2.57
C TRP A 43 -6.05 6.96 1.87
N GLY A 44 -7.21 6.31 2.01
CA GLY A 44 -8.45 6.77 1.38
C GLY A 44 -8.95 8.15 1.83
N ASN A 45 -8.37 8.71 2.89
CA ASN A 45 -8.64 10.07 3.37
C ASN A 45 -7.80 11.15 2.66
N VAL A 46 -6.77 10.75 1.88
CA VAL A 46 -5.99 11.68 1.05
C VAL A 46 -6.91 12.40 0.05
N PHE A 47 -7.93 11.71 -0.47
CA PHE A 47 -8.89 12.29 -1.40
C PHE A 47 -10.31 12.33 -0.81
N LYS A 48 -10.73 13.52 -0.37
CA LYS A 48 -11.99 13.74 0.37
C LYS A 48 -13.26 13.59 -0.48
N GLN A 49 -13.18 13.62 -1.81
CA GLN A 49 -14.36 13.60 -2.69
C GLN A 49 -14.32 12.45 -3.69
N THR A 50 -15.18 11.44 -3.45
CA THR A 50 -15.36 10.29 -4.35
C THR A 50 -15.77 10.73 -5.77
N GLY A 51 -16.49 11.85 -5.92
CA GLY A 51 -16.88 12.40 -7.22
C GLY A 51 -15.75 13.03 -8.02
N GLN A 52 -14.78 13.67 -7.36
CA GLN A 52 -13.58 14.21 -8.02
C GLN A 52 -12.65 13.08 -8.47
N MET A 53 -12.58 12.01 -7.69
CA MET A 53 -11.81 10.81 -8.00
C MET A 53 -12.27 10.18 -9.34
N TRP A 54 -13.57 10.05 -9.57
CA TRP A 54 -14.09 9.52 -10.85
C TRP A 54 -13.77 10.39 -12.07
N ASN A 55 -13.81 11.71 -11.90
CA ASN A 55 -13.42 12.65 -12.97
C ASN A 55 -11.92 12.54 -13.28
N TRP A 56 -11.08 12.38 -12.27
CA TRP A 56 -9.65 12.15 -12.45
C TRP A 56 -9.34 10.80 -13.09
N ILE A 57 -10.04 9.73 -12.69
CA ILE A 57 -9.92 8.41 -13.29
C ILE A 57 -10.24 8.46 -14.80
N HIS A 58 -11.31 9.17 -15.18
CA HIS A 58 -11.64 9.38 -16.59
C HIS A 58 -10.53 10.12 -17.34
N HIS A 59 -9.97 11.17 -16.74
CA HIS A 59 -8.87 11.92 -17.33
C HIS A 59 -7.59 11.07 -17.47
N ASP A 60 -7.22 10.31 -16.43
CA ASP A 60 -6.04 9.45 -16.43
C ASP A 60 -6.16 8.31 -17.45
N LEU A 61 -7.35 7.71 -17.60
CA LEU A 61 -7.62 6.71 -18.64
C LEU A 61 -7.45 7.29 -20.06
N GLN A 62 -7.88 8.53 -20.28
CA GLN A 62 -7.67 9.19 -21.57
C GLN A 62 -6.19 9.48 -21.83
N ALA A 63 -5.45 9.93 -20.83
CA ALA A 63 -4.01 10.17 -20.95
C ALA A 63 -3.21 8.88 -21.19
N LEU A 64 -3.59 7.78 -20.53
CA LEU A 64 -2.97 6.47 -20.70
C LEU A 64 -3.25 5.90 -22.11
N LYS A 65 -4.47 6.09 -22.63
CA LYS A 65 -4.82 5.74 -24.02
C LYS A 65 -4.07 6.59 -25.06
N ALA A 66 -3.84 7.86 -24.77
CA ALA A 66 -3.09 8.76 -25.66
C ALA A 66 -1.59 8.41 -25.71
N SER A 67 -1.02 7.95 -24.59
CA SER A 67 0.39 7.56 -24.48
C SER A 67 0.67 6.12 -24.91
N ASN A 68 -0.32 5.23 -24.87
CA ASN A 68 -0.22 3.85 -25.34
C ASN A 68 -1.37 3.47 -26.31
N PRO A 69 -1.26 3.81 -27.62
CA PRO A 69 -2.32 3.58 -28.60
C PRO A 69 -2.68 2.10 -28.83
N GLN A 70 -1.79 1.19 -28.43
CA GLN A 70 -1.94 -0.27 -28.55
C GLN A 70 -2.59 -0.91 -27.30
N ALA A 71 -2.80 -0.14 -26.23
CA ALA A 71 -3.47 -0.65 -25.03
C ALA A 71 -4.97 -0.80 -25.33
N ASP A 72 -5.43 -2.04 -25.53
CA ASP A 72 -6.85 -2.31 -25.71
C ASP A 72 -7.58 -2.10 -24.38
N THR A 73 -8.21 -0.94 -24.25
CA THR A 73 -9.05 -0.62 -23.09
C THR A 73 -10.19 -1.63 -22.91
N HIS A 74 -10.57 -2.35 -23.97
CA HIS A 74 -11.60 -3.38 -23.90
C HIS A 74 -11.15 -4.67 -23.18
N ASP A 75 -9.84 -4.96 -23.14
CA ASP A 75 -9.27 -6.09 -22.39
C ASP A 75 -9.18 -5.79 -20.88
N VAL A 76 -9.00 -4.52 -20.50
CA VAL A 76 -8.98 -4.07 -19.09
C VAL A 76 -10.33 -4.33 -18.40
N PHE A 77 -11.44 -4.26 -19.15
CA PHE A 77 -12.81 -4.40 -18.64
C PHE A 77 -13.44 -5.79 -18.89
N ARG A 78 -12.68 -6.78 -19.35
CA ARG A 78 -13.22 -8.03 -19.91
C ARG A 78 -13.80 -9.05 -18.92
N TYR A 79 -14.14 -8.67 -17.69
CA TYR A 79 -14.56 -9.61 -16.64
C TYR A 79 -15.87 -9.20 -15.93
N GLN A 80 -16.98 -9.77 -16.42
CA GLN A 80 -18.32 -10.00 -15.80
C GLN A 80 -18.91 -8.91 -14.88
N GLU A 81 -20.15 -8.50 -15.17
CA GLU A 81 -20.96 -7.43 -14.53
C GLU A 81 -20.91 -7.30 -12.99
N MET A 82 -20.65 -8.38 -12.23
CA MET A 82 -20.52 -8.31 -10.77
C MET A 82 -19.10 -7.90 -10.29
N ARG A 83 -18.10 -7.97 -11.18
CA ARG A 83 -16.71 -7.54 -10.96
C ARG A 83 -16.40 -6.18 -11.55
N GLU A 84 -17.19 -5.65 -12.49
CA GLU A 84 -16.93 -4.34 -13.10
C GLU A 84 -16.81 -3.22 -12.05
N ASN A 85 -17.69 -3.17 -11.05
CA ASN A 85 -17.61 -2.15 -10.01
C ASN A 85 -16.36 -2.29 -9.13
N PHE A 86 -16.00 -3.51 -8.75
CA PHE A 86 -14.80 -3.77 -7.94
C PHE A 86 -13.52 -3.51 -8.73
N ILE A 87 -13.46 -3.99 -9.98
CA ILE A 87 -12.35 -3.81 -10.91
C ILE A 87 -12.21 -2.31 -11.26
N SER A 88 -13.31 -1.61 -11.51
CA SER A 88 -13.31 -0.17 -11.83
C SER A 88 -12.86 0.68 -10.64
N GLN A 89 -13.33 0.38 -9.42
CA GLN A 89 -12.82 1.03 -8.21
C GLN A 89 -11.35 0.72 -7.98
N PHE A 90 -10.96 -0.54 -8.16
CA PHE A 90 -9.58 -1.00 -8.01
C PHE A 90 -8.61 -0.33 -9.01
N PHE A 91 -8.96 -0.31 -10.30
CA PHE A 91 -8.18 0.40 -11.32
C PHE A 91 -8.21 1.90 -11.10
N GLY A 92 -9.33 2.44 -10.60
CA GLY A 92 -9.43 3.84 -10.23
C GLY A 92 -8.42 4.24 -9.15
N ASP A 93 -8.31 3.42 -8.11
CA ASP A 93 -7.31 3.58 -7.05
C ASP A 93 -5.88 3.37 -7.58
N ALA A 94 -5.69 2.43 -8.52
CA ALA A 94 -4.39 2.18 -9.15
C ALA A 94 -3.93 3.40 -9.98
N LEU A 95 -4.79 3.92 -10.85
CA LEU A 95 -4.50 5.13 -11.63
C LEU A 95 -4.22 6.33 -10.74
N THR A 96 -4.99 6.46 -9.66
CA THR A 96 -4.76 7.47 -8.62
C THR A 96 -3.36 7.35 -8.02
N TYR A 97 -2.90 6.14 -7.72
CA TYR A 97 -1.55 5.91 -7.22
C TYR A 97 -0.46 6.18 -8.27
N PHE A 98 -0.66 5.77 -9.53
CA PHE A 98 0.36 5.94 -10.56
C PHE A 98 0.50 7.38 -11.06
N ASN A 99 -0.47 8.24 -10.78
CA ASN A 99 -0.32 9.68 -10.96
C ASN A 99 0.81 10.21 -10.04
N PRO A 100 1.79 10.98 -10.55
CA PRO A 100 2.96 11.37 -9.76
C PRO A 100 2.67 12.10 -8.45
N GLU A 101 1.83 13.13 -8.49
CA GLU A 101 1.49 13.96 -7.32
C GLU A 101 0.67 13.15 -6.29
N ARG A 102 -0.36 12.45 -6.76
CA ARG A 102 -1.23 11.67 -5.88
C ARG A 102 -0.52 10.46 -5.30
N GLY A 103 0.34 9.81 -6.08
CA GLY A 103 1.20 8.73 -5.62
C GLY A 103 2.17 9.20 -4.54
N PHE A 104 2.73 10.40 -4.69
CA PHE A 104 3.59 11.04 -3.68
C PHE A 104 2.84 11.20 -2.36
N ASP A 105 1.64 11.81 -2.38
CA ASP A 105 0.82 12.03 -1.16
C ASP A 105 0.43 10.71 -0.46
N ILE A 106 0.12 9.67 -1.24
CA ILE A 106 -0.16 8.33 -0.71
C ILE A 106 1.08 7.77 -0.02
N ARG A 107 2.26 7.84 -0.66
CA ARG A 107 3.51 7.35 -0.07
C ARG A 107 3.91 8.17 1.17
N ASP A 108 3.71 9.48 1.17
CA ASP A 108 3.96 10.35 2.33
C ASP A 108 3.09 9.94 3.53
N THR A 109 1.80 9.74 3.28
CA THR A 109 0.85 9.27 4.30
C THR A 109 1.28 7.92 4.89
N ILE A 110 1.70 6.98 4.05
CA ILE A 110 2.18 5.66 4.50
C ILE A 110 3.48 5.80 5.31
N ALA A 111 4.41 6.64 4.86
CA ALA A 111 5.68 6.89 5.52
C ALA A 111 5.47 7.47 6.93
N ASP A 112 4.61 8.49 7.06
CA ASP A 112 4.26 9.11 8.34
C ASP A 112 3.59 8.11 9.30
N GLN A 113 2.62 7.32 8.82
CA GLN A 113 1.95 6.31 9.62
C GLN A 113 2.93 5.24 10.13
N LEU A 114 3.82 4.75 9.25
CA LEU A 114 4.84 3.78 9.62
C LEU A 114 5.83 4.38 10.64
N TYR A 115 6.31 5.61 10.41
CA TYR A 115 7.21 6.29 11.33
C TYR A 115 6.59 6.46 12.72
N LYS A 116 5.35 6.96 12.79
CA LYS A 116 4.61 7.13 14.06
C LYS A 116 4.46 5.81 14.80
N PHE A 117 4.14 4.73 14.09
CA PHE A 117 3.99 3.40 14.68
C PHE A 117 5.32 2.87 15.24
N LEU A 118 6.41 2.96 14.48
CA LEU A 118 7.75 2.56 14.92
C LEU A 118 8.23 3.39 16.11
N LYS A 119 7.99 4.71 16.09
CA LYS A 119 8.39 5.63 17.16
C LYS A 119 7.62 5.35 18.45
N TYR A 120 6.31 5.14 18.36
CA TYR A 120 5.45 4.91 19.53
C TYR A 120 5.76 3.59 20.24
N HIS A 121 6.25 2.59 19.50
CA HIS A 121 6.66 1.28 20.03
C HIS A 121 8.17 1.02 19.88
N SER A 122 8.99 2.02 20.20
CA SER A 122 10.46 1.99 20.03
C SER A 122 11.20 0.87 20.79
N GLN A 123 10.54 0.22 21.77
CA GLN A 123 11.07 -0.95 22.48
C GLN A 123 11.04 -2.24 21.65
N GLU A 124 10.24 -2.28 20.59
CA GLU A 124 10.05 -3.47 19.77
C GLU A 124 11.15 -3.63 18.72
N THR A 125 11.57 -4.86 18.46
CA THR A 125 12.72 -5.18 17.62
C THR A 125 12.36 -5.83 16.28
N GLU A 126 11.10 -6.18 16.07
CA GLU A 126 10.63 -6.92 14.90
C GLU A 126 9.47 -6.20 14.25
N LEU A 127 9.57 -5.98 12.94
CA LEU A 127 8.53 -5.42 12.09
C LEU A 127 8.09 -6.48 11.06
N HIS A 128 6.80 -6.74 11.02
CA HIS A 128 6.15 -7.53 9.98
C HIS A 128 5.19 -6.63 9.21
N ILE A 129 5.19 -6.73 7.89
CA ILE A 129 4.25 -5.99 7.03
C ILE A 129 3.26 -6.99 6.44
N VAL A 130 1.96 -6.70 6.56
CA VAL A 130 0.89 -7.46 5.91
C VAL A 130 0.24 -6.55 4.87
N SER A 131 0.37 -6.90 3.60
CA SER A 131 -0.13 -6.09 2.50
C SER A 131 -1.25 -6.80 1.75
N HIS A 132 -2.29 -6.07 1.36
CA HIS A 132 -3.46 -6.62 0.68
C HIS A 132 -3.84 -5.82 -0.57
N SER A 133 -4.24 -6.53 -1.64
CA SER A 133 -4.74 -5.92 -2.88
C SER A 133 -3.74 -4.90 -3.45
N LEU A 134 -4.18 -3.71 -3.88
CA LEU A 134 -3.31 -2.64 -4.40
C LEU A 134 -2.22 -2.20 -3.40
N GLY A 135 -2.33 -2.54 -2.11
CA GLY A 135 -1.36 -2.20 -1.09
C GLY A 135 -0.07 -2.97 -1.36
N THR A 136 -0.21 -4.14 -2.00
CA THR A 136 0.95 -4.93 -2.42
C THR A 136 1.67 -4.23 -3.56
N VAL A 137 0.93 -3.65 -4.52
CA VAL A 137 1.51 -2.86 -5.62
C VAL A 137 2.18 -1.60 -5.08
N ILE A 138 1.50 -0.83 -4.22
CA ILE A 138 2.05 0.38 -3.59
C ILE A 138 3.33 0.06 -2.83
N LEU A 139 3.31 -1.02 -2.04
CA LEU A 139 4.49 -1.46 -1.30
C LEU A 139 5.62 -1.85 -2.26
N TRP A 140 5.36 -2.70 -3.26
CA TRP A 140 6.40 -3.14 -4.18
C TRP A 140 7.00 -1.98 -4.98
N ASP A 141 6.17 -1.10 -5.52
CA ASP A 141 6.61 0.10 -6.24
C ASP A 141 7.48 0.97 -5.33
N ALA A 142 7.02 1.29 -4.11
CA ALA A 142 7.79 2.04 -3.13
C ALA A 142 9.11 1.36 -2.74
N LEU A 143 9.19 0.03 -2.72
CA LEU A 143 10.40 -0.70 -2.34
C LEU A 143 11.42 -0.85 -3.46
N PHE A 144 10.97 -1.03 -4.70
CA PHE A 144 11.82 -1.53 -5.77
C PHE A 144 11.92 -0.61 -6.99
N SER A 145 10.97 0.32 -7.19
CA SER A 145 11.02 1.19 -8.36
C SER A 145 12.14 2.23 -8.26
N ASP A 146 12.82 2.49 -9.36
CA ASP A 146 13.85 3.53 -9.51
C ASP A 146 13.29 4.84 -10.09
N ARG A 147 11.98 4.90 -10.38
CA ARG A 147 11.32 6.03 -11.06
C ARG A 147 11.13 7.29 -10.20
N PHE A 148 11.47 7.24 -8.92
CA PHE A 148 11.17 8.32 -7.97
C PHE A 148 12.24 9.40 -7.97
N ALA A 149 11.82 10.65 -7.75
CA ALA A 149 12.73 11.76 -7.49
C ALA A 149 13.37 11.63 -6.09
N ASP A 150 14.54 12.24 -5.88
CA ASP A 150 15.34 12.11 -4.65
C ASP A 150 14.59 12.49 -3.36
N ASP A 151 13.58 13.34 -3.45
CA ASP A 151 12.75 13.81 -2.33
C ASP A 151 11.48 12.97 -2.09
N ASP A 152 11.29 11.89 -2.84
CA ASP A 152 10.07 11.07 -2.74
C ASP A 152 9.99 10.27 -1.42
N PRO A 153 8.81 10.21 -0.77
CA PRO A 153 8.58 9.44 0.44
C PRO A 153 8.86 7.92 0.33
N ALA A 154 8.96 7.36 -0.89
CA ALA A 154 9.44 6.01 -1.12
C ALA A 154 10.80 5.76 -0.42
N TYR A 155 11.72 6.72 -0.50
CA TYR A 155 13.03 6.61 0.16
C TYR A 155 12.91 6.66 1.68
N THR A 156 11.95 7.43 2.20
CA THR A 156 11.61 7.40 3.63
C THR A 156 11.11 6.02 4.04
N ILE A 157 10.17 5.43 3.31
CA ILE A 157 9.66 4.06 3.58
C ILE A 157 10.80 3.04 3.57
N ARG A 158 11.68 3.07 2.55
CA ARG A 158 12.86 2.20 2.45
C ARG A 158 13.76 2.37 3.68
N SER A 159 14.05 3.61 4.07
CA SER A 159 14.87 3.88 5.25
C SER A 159 14.21 3.34 6.52
N LEU A 160 12.87 3.44 6.65
CA LEU A 160 12.09 2.97 7.80
C LEU A 160 12.10 1.45 8.01
N ILE A 161 12.39 0.68 6.96
CA ILE A 161 12.46 -0.79 7.05
C ILE A 161 13.87 -1.35 6.87
N ALA A 162 14.82 -0.53 6.39
CA ALA A 162 16.19 -0.93 6.17
C ALA A 162 16.90 -1.28 7.51
N PRO A 163 17.77 -2.32 7.52
CA PRO A 163 18.47 -2.75 8.73
C PRO A 163 19.39 -1.72 9.39
N SER A 164 19.79 -0.64 8.68
CA SER A 164 20.88 0.27 9.10
C SER A 164 20.55 1.77 9.11
N ALA A 165 19.29 2.18 8.95
CA ALA A 165 18.97 3.60 8.89
C ALA A 165 19.24 4.32 10.24
N GLN A 166 20.15 5.30 10.19
CA GLN A 166 20.78 5.99 11.32
C GLN A 166 19.83 6.87 12.18
N SER A 167 18.54 6.94 11.87
CA SER A 167 17.62 7.94 12.40
C SER A 167 16.78 7.52 13.62
N LEU A 168 16.81 6.25 14.04
CA LEU A 168 16.03 5.78 15.20
C LEU A 168 16.91 5.02 16.23
N PRO A 169 16.88 5.37 17.53
CA PRO A 169 17.79 4.83 18.55
C PRO A 169 17.70 3.31 18.82
N ARG A 170 16.67 2.64 18.33
CA ARG A 170 16.48 1.19 18.30
C ARG A 170 15.39 0.94 17.28
N LYS A 171 15.75 0.35 16.14
CA LYS A 171 14.82 0.19 15.03
C LYS A 171 14.36 -1.25 14.92
N ALA A 172 13.05 -1.46 14.89
CA ALA A 172 12.49 -2.75 14.57
C ALA A 172 12.98 -3.20 13.19
N GLN A 173 13.57 -4.39 13.11
CA GLN A 173 14.04 -4.97 11.85
C GLN A 173 12.88 -5.57 11.09
N LEU A 174 12.81 -5.33 9.78
CA LEU A 174 11.86 -6.03 8.93
C LEU A 174 12.15 -7.54 8.95
N LYS A 175 11.20 -8.32 9.43
CA LYS A 175 11.27 -9.79 9.53
C LYS A 175 10.48 -10.50 8.44
N SER A 176 9.34 -9.93 8.01
CA SER A 176 8.57 -10.51 6.91
C SER A 176 7.68 -9.49 6.22
N ILE A 177 7.36 -9.79 4.96
CA ILE A 177 6.28 -9.18 4.20
C ILE A 177 5.32 -10.29 3.79
N THR A 178 4.06 -10.20 4.20
CA THR A 178 3.00 -11.13 3.84
C THR A 178 2.04 -10.45 2.88
N THR A 179 1.89 -10.97 1.67
CA THR A 179 0.97 -10.42 0.67
C THR A 179 -0.31 -11.24 0.60
N MET A 180 -1.46 -10.58 0.46
CA MET A 180 -2.77 -11.22 0.35
C MET A 180 -3.54 -10.63 -0.84
N GLY A 181 -4.18 -11.47 -1.65
CA GLY A 181 -4.99 -11.01 -2.79
C GLY A 181 -4.23 -10.06 -3.72
N SER A 182 -2.91 -10.31 -3.89
CA SER A 182 -2.00 -9.39 -4.58
C SER A 182 -2.26 -9.39 -6.09
N PRO A 183 -2.59 -8.23 -6.68
CA PRO A 183 -2.75 -8.08 -8.11
C PRO A 183 -1.41 -7.73 -8.79
N ILE A 184 -0.27 -7.91 -8.10
CA ILE A 184 1.03 -7.44 -8.59
C ILE A 184 1.39 -7.97 -9.98
N LEU A 185 0.94 -9.17 -10.34
CA LEU A 185 1.17 -9.75 -11.67
C LEU A 185 0.47 -8.99 -12.80
N PHE A 186 -0.53 -8.16 -12.49
CA PHE A 186 -1.22 -7.31 -13.47
C PHE A 186 -0.53 -5.96 -13.68
N PHE A 187 0.47 -5.63 -12.87
CA PHE A 187 1.19 -4.36 -12.96
C PHE A 187 2.65 -4.65 -13.30
N ASP A 188 3.09 -4.12 -14.43
CA ASP A 188 4.51 -4.09 -14.74
C ASP A 188 5.18 -3.09 -13.79
N ALA A 189 5.86 -3.59 -12.75
CA ALA A 189 6.53 -2.76 -11.76
C ALA A 189 7.85 -2.16 -12.28
N GLY A 190 8.17 -2.32 -13.57
CA GLY A 190 9.43 -1.83 -14.16
C GLY A 190 10.67 -2.56 -13.66
N CYS A 191 10.50 -3.74 -13.03
CA CYS A 191 11.62 -4.57 -12.59
C CYS A 191 12.24 -5.30 -13.78
N TYR A 192 13.14 -4.63 -14.52
CA TYR A 192 14.07 -5.34 -15.38
C TYR A 192 15.09 -6.05 -14.49
N ALA A 193 15.09 -7.39 -14.55
CA ALA A 193 16.07 -8.25 -13.88
C ALA A 193 17.43 -8.21 -14.60
#